data_AF-A0A815UI71-F1
#
_entry.id   AF-A0A815UI71-F1
#
_cell.length_a   1.000
_cell.length_b   1.000
_cell.length_c   1.000
_cell.angle_alpha   90.00
_cell.angle_beta   90.00
_cell.angle_gamma   90.00
#
_symmetry.space_group_name_H-M   'P 1'
#
loop_
_entity.id
_entity.type
_entity.pdbx_description
1 polymer ?
#
loop_
_entity_poly.entity_id
_entity_poly.type
_entity_poly.pdbx_seq_one_letter_code
_entity_poly.pdbx_strand_id
1 'polypeptide(L)'
;MLSKIAIHCVNSEYPPSDSYEHLLEWVKERLDENFYSILKFTKVYSPLIPYHRVASHRKYVEVLKKKWPRNFILLGDSMCTFNPQFGQGMTHACRQAKILNRIFQDNHYQLEEVSYIYNRRASTISEECWLISTANDWKTPTLKVIQTDENGQSRTDQRDDQSIVTENEQMKPPLIVRILQWYIYWFLQCANQSGQLSVDIMCVINQLNSPFILLKPTTLLKVCCKALRKN
;
A
#
# COMPACT_ATOMS: atom_id res chain seq x y z
N MET A 1 -18.55 23.16 1.15
CA MET A 1 -17.37 22.30 1.29
C MET A 1 -17.28 21.45 0.04
N LEU A 2 -16.19 21.52 -0.74
CA LEU A 2 -15.99 20.64 -1.89
C LEU A 2 -15.41 19.31 -1.38
N SER A 3 -16.24 18.27 -1.28
CA SER A 3 -15.79 16.92 -1.00
C SER A 3 -15.56 16.19 -2.33
N LYS A 4 -14.34 15.69 -2.54
CA LYS A 4 -14.09 14.71 -3.60
C LYS A 4 -14.49 13.35 -3.05
N ILE A 5 -15.46 12.70 -3.68
CA ILE A 5 -15.89 11.34 -3.34
C ILE A 5 -15.27 10.41 -4.36
N ALA A 6 -14.54 9.41 -3.89
CA ALA A 6 -14.03 8.32 -4.70
C ALA A 6 -14.81 7.05 -4.33
N ILE A 7 -15.37 6.39 -5.33
CA ILE A 7 -16.03 5.09 -5.17
C ILE A 7 -15.01 4.06 -5.64
N HIS A 8 -14.57 3.21 -4.72
CA HIS A 8 -13.63 2.15 -4.99
C HIS A 8 -14.34 0.80 -4.85
N CYS A 9 -14.26 -0.01 -5.90
CA CYS A 9 -14.81 -1.35 -5.94
C CYS A 9 -13.65 -2.36 -5.87
N VAL A 10 -13.88 -3.45 -5.14
CA VAL A 10 -12.99 -4.62 -5.17
C VAL A 10 -13.55 -5.64 -6.17
N ASN A 11 -12.76 -6.65 -6.52
CA ASN A 11 -13.20 -7.81 -7.31
C ASN A 11 -13.40 -7.61 -8.82
N SER A 12 -12.66 -6.68 -9.42
CA SER A 12 -12.80 -6.36 -10.85
C SER A 12 -14.21 -5.91 -11.25
N GLU A 13 -15.04 -5.52 -10.28
CA GLU A 13 -16.26 -4.79 -10.55
C GLU A 13 -15.90 -3.32 -10.79
N TYR A 14 -16.43 -2.76 -11.87
CA TYR A 14 -16.21 -1.37 -12.23
C TYR A 14 -17.55 -0.63 -12.19
N PRO A 15 -17.64 0.47 -11.45
CA PRO A 15 -18.83 1.29 -11.49
C PRO A 15 -18.97 1.94 -12.87
N PRO A 16 -20.19 2.25 -13.32
CA PRO A 16 -20.43 2.99 -14.55
C PRO A 16 -19.70 4.34 -14.49
N SER A 17 -19.10 4.73 -15.61
CA SER A 17 -18.36 6.00 -15.75
C SER A 17 -18.93 6.89 -16.86
N ASP A 18 -20.01 6.45 -17.49
CA ASP A 18 -20.69 7.11 -18.59
C ASP A 18 -21.66 8.21 -18.12
N SER A 19 -22.39 7.98 -17.03
CA SER A 19 -23.27 8.98 -16.43
C SER A 19 -23.33 8.89 -14.90
N TYR A 20 -23.71 10.00 -14.25
CA TYR A 20 -23.88 10.02 -12.80
C TYR A 20 -25.13 9.25 -12.37
N GLU A 21 -26.15 9.26 -13.21
CA GLU A 21 -27.40 8.55 -13.02
C GLU A 21 -27.18 7.04 -12.99
N HIS A 22 -26.44 6.49 -13.96
CA HIS A 22 -26.08 5.07 -13.97
C HIS A 22 -25.20 4.70 -12.77
N LEU A 23 -24.29 5.59 -12.35
CA LEU A 23 -23.51 5.38 -11.14
C LEU A 23 -24.40 5.30 -9.88
N LEU A 24 -25.41 6.18 -9.76
CA LEU A 24 -26.35 6.18 -8.64
C LEU A 24 -27.19 4.90 -8.58
N GLU A 25 -27.68 4.43 -9.74
CA GLU A 25 -28.41 3.17 -9.84
C GLU A 25 -27.53 1.99 -9.42
N TRP A 26 -26.31 1.93 -9.95
CA TRP A 26 -25.34 0.89 -9.61
C TRP A 26 -25.03 0.87 -8.11
N VAL A 27 -24.84 2.04 -7.49
CA VAL A 27 -24.59 2.16 -6.05
C VAL A 27 -25.79 1.71 -5.23
N LYS A 28 -27.01 2.06 -5.64
CA LYS A 28 -28.25 1.66 -4.98
C LYS A 28 -28.43 0.14 -4.95
N GLU A 29 -28.00 -0.55 -6.02
CA GLU A 29 -28.12 -2.01 -6.14
C GLU A 29 -27.06 -2.77 -5.32
N ARG A 30 -25.85 -2.20 -5.15
CA ARG A 30 -24.67 -2.95 -4.69
C ARG A 30 -24.07 -2.49 -3.36
N LEU A 31 -24.32 -1.25 -2.93
CA LEU A 31 -23.74 -0.70 -1.71
C LEU A 31 -24.84 -0.42 -0.66
N ASP A 32 -24.41 -0.21 0.57
CA ASP A 32 -25.28 0.18 1.68
C ASP A 32 -26.03 1.51 1.38
N GLU A 33 -27.28 1.60 1.85
CA GLU A 33 -28.19 2.73 1.58
C GLU A 33 -27.61 4.09 1.99
N ASN A 34 -26.71 4.12 2.99
CA ASN A 34 -26.03 5.34 3.40
C ASN A 34 -25.17 5.93 2.27
N PHE A 35 -24.49 5.08 1.47
CA PHE A 35 -23.68 5.55 0.33
C PHE A 35 -24.55 6.15 -0.77
N TYR A 36 -25.65 5.48 -1.11
CA TYR A 36 -26.62 5.99 -2.08
C TYR A 36 -27.17 7.35 -1.63
N SER A 37 -27.56 7.47 -0.36
CA SER A 37 -28.09 8.71 0.21
C SER A 37 -27.09 9.86 0.11
N ILE A 38 -25.82 9.63 0.44
CA ILE A 38 -24.75 10.64 0.33
C ILE A 38 -24.59 11.10 -1.12
N LEU A 39 -24.51 10.15 -2.07
CA LEU A 39 -24.33 10.48 -3.48
C LEU A 39 -25.55 11.21 -4.05
N LYS A 40 -26.77 10.78 -3.75
CA LYS A 40 -27.99 11.41 -4.26
C LYS A 40 -28.04 12.92 -3.99
N PHE A 41 -27.50 13.38 -2.87
CA PHE A 41 -27.45 14.80 -2.51
C PHE A 41 -26.13 15.51 -2.89
N THR A 42 -25.21 14.81 -3.57
CA THR A 42 -23.93 15.35 -4.02
C THR A 42 -24.06 15.99 -5.40
N LYS A 43 -23.64 17.25 -5.53
CA LYS A 43 -23.53 17.92 -6.83
C LYS A 43 -22.23 17.53 -7.52
N VAL A 44 -22.34 16.99 -8.73
CA VAL A 44 -21.19 16.68 -9.59
C VAL A 44 -20.69 17.94 -10.28
N TYR A 45 -19.38 18.19 -10.22
CA TYR A 45 -18.73 19.38 -10.81
C TYR A 45 -17.80 19.07 -11.98
N SER A 46 -17.49 17.79 -12.21
CA SER A 46 -16.61 17.32 -13.29
C SER A 46 -17.12 15.98 -13.82
N PRO A 47 -16.74 15.58 -15.04
CA PRO A 47 -16.98 14.23 -15.54
C PRO A 47 -16.44 13.17 -14.57
N LEU A 48 -17.07 12.00 -14.58
CA LEU A 48 -16.60 10.83 -13.84
C LEU A 48 -15.28 10.35 -14.45
N ILE A 49 -14.25 10.18 -13.61
CA ILE A 49 -12.94 9.74 -14.05
C ILE A 49 -12.75 8.30 -13.57
N PRO A 50 -12.80 7.30 -14.47
CA PRO A 50 -12.51 5.93 -14.09
C PRO A 50 -11.01 5.79 -13.78
N TYR A 51 -10.70 5.06 -12.71
CA TYR A 51 -9.34 4.71 -12.34
C TYR A 51 -9.21 3.19 -12.24
N HIS A 52 -8.57 2.58 -13.23
CA HIS A 52 -8.42 1.14 -13.34
C HIS A 52 -6.94 0.77 -13.14
N ARG A 53 -6.47 0.77 -11.90
CA ARG A 53 -5.18 0.17 -11.57
C ARG A 53 -5.31 -0.71 -10.35
N VAL A 54 -5.30 -2.02 -10.60
CA VAL A 54 -5.61 -3.09 -9.64
C VAL A 54 -4.33 -3.80 -9.18
N ALA A 55 -3.15 -3.22 -9.45
CA ALA A 55 -1.88 -3.85 -9.16
C ALA A 55 -0.94 -2.94 -8.36
N SER A 56 -0.53 -3.42 -7.20
CA SER A 56 0.63 -2.92 -6.48
C SER A 56 1.87 -3.47 -7.18
N HIS A 57 2.82 -2.60 -7.53
CA HIS A 57 4.03 -2.96 -8.27
C HIS A 57 5.27 -2.30 -7.66
N ARG A 58 6.34 -3.06 -7.51
CA ARG A 58 7.62 -2.56 -7.00
C ARG A 58 8.80 -3.03 -7.85
N LYS A 59 9.69 -2.10 -8.16
CA LYS A 59 10.97 -2.35 -8.82
C LYS A 59 12.11 -2.35 -7.79
N TYR A 60 12.89 -3.42 -7.77
CA TYR A 60 13.98 -3.62 -6.81
C TYR A 60 15.33 -3.12 -7.37
N VAL A 61 15.37 -1.85 -7.76
CA VAL A 61 16.54 -1.23 -8.41
C VAL A 61 17.78 -1.17 -7.52
N GLU A 62 17.60 -1.23 -6.20
CA GLU A 62 18.65 -1.31 -5.21
C GLU A 62 19.55 -2.55 -5.37
N VAL A 63 19.02 -3.63 -5.94
CA VAL A 63 19.75 -4.89 -6.12
C VAL A 63 20.81 -4.80 -7.21
N LEU A 64 20.58 -3.96 -8.22
CA LEU A 64 21.52 -3.72 -9.32
C LEU A 64 22.77 -2.98 -8.87
N LYS A 65 22.75 -2.35 -7.68
CA LYS A 65 23.88 -1.64 -7.08
C LYS A 65 24.55 -0.69 -8.08
N LYS A 66 25.88 -0.78 -8.26
CA LYS A 66 26.66 0.04 -9.20
C LYS A 66 26.46 -0.34 -10.67
N LYS A 67 25.75 -1.43 -11.00
CA LYS A 67 25.38 -1.77 -12.38
C LYS A 67 24.24 -0.90 -12.91
N TRP A 68 23.55 -0.17 -12.04
CA TRP A 68 22.48 0.76 -12.43
C TRP A 68 23.03 1.89 -13.31
N PRO A 69 22.27 2.37 -14.32
CA PRO A 69 22.71 3.48 -15.15
C PRO A 69 23.05 4.73 -14.34
N ARG A 70 24.17 5.37 -14.69
CA ARG A 70 24.57 6.66 -14.11
C ARG A 70 23.53 7.71 -14.47
N ASN A 71 23.31 8.67 -13.56
CA ASN A 71 22.43 9.82 -13.78
C ASN A 71 20.95 9.47 -14.08
N PHE A 72 20.52 8.25 -13.76
CA PHE A 72 19.13 7.82 -13.93
C PHE A 72 18.52 7.44 -12.57
N ILE A 73 17.41 8.08 -12.19
CA ILE A 73 16.76 7.84 -10.89
C ILE A 73 15.29 7.44 -11.07
N LEU A 74 14.74 6.71 -10.10
CA LEU A 74 13.30 6.45 -10.04
C LEU A 74 12.65 7.21 -8.87
N LEU A 75 11.48 7.80 -9.10
CA LEU A 75 10.76 8.62 -8.13
C LEU A 75 9.27 8.27 -8.15
N GLY A 76 8.67 8.16 -6.96
CA GLY A 76 7.26 7.84 -6.76
C GLY A 76 6.88 6.52 -7.43
N ASP A 77 5.76 6.55 -8.14
CA ASP A 77 5.18 5.40 -8.83
C ASP A 77 6.12 4.74 -9.84
N SER A 78 7.13 5.45 -10.36
CA SER A 78 8.11 4.87 -11.28
C SER A 78 8.97 3.79 -10.62
N MET A 79 9.17 3.90 -9.29
CA MET A 79 9.86 2.93 -8.45
C MET A 79 8.89 1.95 -7.79
N CYS A 80 7.81 2.46 -7.19
CA CYS A 80 6.85 1.65 -6.46
C CYS A 80 5.47 2.29 -6.52
N THR A 81 4.50 1.56 -7.07
CA THR A 81 3.08 1.92 -7.13
C THR A 81 2.30 1.08 -6.12
N PHE A 82 1.39 1.72 -5.39
CA PHE A 82 0.60 1.08 -4.34
C PHE A 82 -0.90 1.15 -4.65
N ASN A 83 -1.68 0.31 -3.97
CA ASN A 83 -3.11 0.51 -3.83
C ASN A 83 -3.40 1.87 -3.16
N PRO A 84 -4.20 2.77 -3.79
CA PRO A 84 -4.45 4.11 -3.26
C PRO A 84 -5.25 4.12 -1.95
N GLN A 85 -5.81 2.99 -1.51
CA GLN A 85 -6.61 2.87 -0.29
C GLN A 85 -5.97 3.49 0.96
N PHE A 86 -4.64 3.47 1.07
CA PHE A 86 -3.92 4.04 2.21
C PHE A 86 -3.34 5.43 1.98
N GLY A 87 -3.51 6.02 0.79
CA GLY A 87 -3.03 7.38 0.48
C GLY A 87 -1.51 7.56 0.54
N GLN A 88 -0.74 6.47 0.49
CA GLN A 88 0.71 6.49 0.78
C GLN A 88 1.59 6.99 -0.38
N GLY A 89 1.12 6.95 -1.63
CA GLY A 89 1.93 7.25 -2.81
C GLY A 89 2.49 8.68 -2.84
N MET A 90 1.68 9.68 -2.45
CA MET A 90 2.14 11.08 -2.41
C MET A 90 3.21 11.29 -1.34
N THR A 91 3.00 10.74 -0.14
CA THR A 91 3.97 10.84 0.96
C THR A 91 5.26 10.09 0.62
N HIS A 92 5.15 8.92 -0.02
CA HIS A 92 6.29 8.16 -0.54
C HIS A 92 7.14 9.01 -1.50
N ALA A 93 6.52 9.60 -2.54
CA ALA A 93 7.22 10.46 -3.50
C ALA A 93 7.86 11.69 -2.82
N CYS A 94 7.16 12.33 -1.88
CA CYS A 94 7.69 13.47 -1.12
C CYS A 94 8.90 13.08 -0.26
N ARG A 95 8.85 11.93 0.43
CA ARG A 95 9.96 11.43 1.23
C ARG A 95 11.18 11.13 0.36
N GLN A 96 10.97 10.56 -0.83
CA GLN A 96 12.05 10.32 -1.80
C GLN A 96 12.66 11.62 -2.31
N ALA A 97 11.84 12.62 -2.68
CA ALA A 97 12.32 13.94 -3.10
C ALA A 97 13.18 14.61 -2.00
N LYS A 98 12.80 14.47 -0.72
CA LYS A 98 13.60 14.96 0.41
C LYS A 98 14.95 14.26 0.53
N ILE A 99 15.03 12.96 0.23
CA ILE A 99 16.31 12.23 0.18
C ILE A 99 17.19 12.78 -0.93
N LEU A 100 16.63 12.98 -2.12
CA LEU A 100 17.36 13.55 -3.25
C LEU A 100 17.93 14.94 -2.91
N ASN A 101 17.09 15.80 -2.31
CA ASN A 101 17.51 17.13 -1.87
C ASN A 101 18.67 17.07 -0.87
N ARG A 102 18.61 16.18 0.12
CA ARG A 102 19.71 16.02 1.09
C ARG A 102 21.01 15.56 0.42
N ILE A 103 20.94 14.61 -0.53
CA ILE A 103 22.13 14.14 -1.26
C ILE A 103 22.82 15.29 -1.98
N PHE A 104 22.05 16.18 -2.61
CA PHE A 104 22.61 17.37 -3.26
C PHE A 104 23.09 18.45 -2.28
N GLN A 105 22.41 18.63 -1.15
CA GLN A 105 22.83 19.59 -0.11
C GLN A 105 24.13 19.18 0.59
N ASP A 106 24.31 17.88 0.85
CA ASP A 106 25.53 17.37 1.46
C ASP A 106 26.74 17.63 0.56
N ASN A 107 26.57 17.68 -0.77
CA ASN A 107 27.62 17.96 -1.77
C ASN A 107 28.90 17.10 -1.62
N HIS A 108 28.75 15.88 -1.10
CA HIS A 108 29.84 14.95 -0.83
C HIS A 108 30.05 13.89 -1.92
N TYR A 109 29.18 13.85 -2.94
CA TYR A 109 29.12 12.76 -3.91
C TYR A 109 29.37 13.28 -5.33
N GLN A 110 30.07 12.48 -6.12
CA GLN A 110 30.16 12.73 -7.57
C GLN A 110 28.79 12.47 -8.20
N LEU A 111 28.45 13.20 -9.27
CA LEU A 111 27.14 13.13 -9.91
C LEU A 111 26.82 11.70 -10.39
N GLU A 112 27.84 10.98 -10.86
CA GLU A 112 27.76 9.60 -11.32
C GLU A 112 27.36 8.60 -10.23
N GLU A 113 27.63 8.93 -8.97
CA GLU A 113 27.32 8.09 -7.80
C GLU A 113 25.92 8.37 -7.24
N VAL A 114 25.37 9.56 -7.52
CA VAL A 114 24.08 10.01 -7.01
C VAL A 114 22.98 9.03 -7.35
N SER A 115 22.94 8.48 -8.57
CA SER A 115 21.86 7.57 -8.98
C SER A 115 21.81 6.30 -8.12
N TYR A 116 22.95 5.65 -7.92
CA TYR A 116 23.03 4.45 -7.07
C TYR A 116 22.69 4.77 -5.61
N ILE A 117 23.26 5.85 -5.05
CA ILE A 117 23.06 6.23 -3.66
C ILE A 117 21.59 6.59 -3.40
N TYR A 118 21.02 7.42 -4.26
CA TYR A 118 19.63 7.81 -4.20
C TYR A 118 18.71 6.60 -4.34
N ASN A 119 18.86 5.78 -5.37
CA ASN A 119 17.97 4.63 -5.58
C ASN A 119 18.02 3.67 -4.39
N ARG A 120 19.20 3.39 -3.82
CA ARG A 120 19.31 2.57 -2.61
C ARG A 120 18.54 3.16 -1.43
N ARG A 121 18.68 4.47 -1.16
CA ARG A 121 18.00 5.14 -0.04
C ARG A 121 16.49 5.29 -0.29
N ALA A 122 16.09 5.58 -1.52
CA ALA A 122 14.70 5.70 -1.95
C ALA A 122 13.97 4.36 -1.89
N SER A 123 14.66 3.25 -2.19
CA SER A 123 14.12 1.90 -2.05
C SER A 123 13.84 1.50 -0.62
N THR A 124 14.56 2.04 0.38
CA THR A 124 14.21 1.82 1.79
C THR A 124 12.84 2.39 2.13
N ILE A 125 12.49 3.57 1.61
CA ILE A 125 11.15 4.14 1.77
C ILE A 125 10.12 3.26 1.04
N SER A 126 10.44 2.80 -0.17
CA SER A 126 9.58 1.88 -0.93
C SER A 126 9.31 0.59 -0.17
N GLU A 127 10.31 0.00 0.49
CA GLU A 127 10.16 -1.20 1.34
C GLU A 127 9.18 -0.96 2.48
N GLU A 128 9.32 0.15 3.21
CA GLU A 128 8.42 0.48 4.32
C GLU A 128 6.96 0.59 3.88
N CYS A 129 6.72 1.30 2.77
CA CYS A 129 5.38 1.47 2.21
C CYS A 129 4.84 0.15 1.64
N TRP A 130 5.70 -0.62 0.95
CA TRP A 130 5.37 -1.90 0.34
C TRP A 130 4.89 -2.92 1.37
N LEU A 131 5.59 -3.02 2.50
CA LEU A 131 5.23 -3.94 3.58
C LEU A 131 3.83 -3.68 4.12
N ILE A 132 3.49 -2.40 4.32
CA ILE A 132 2.18 -1.99 4.86
C ILE A 132 1.08 -2.22 3.82
N SER A 133 1.30 -1.80 2.57
CA SER A 133 0.30 -1.95 1.49
C SER A 133 0.04 -3.42 1.16
N THR A 134 1.08 -4.21 0.93
CA THR A 134 0.91 -5.61 0.52
C THR A 134 0.32 -6.49 1.61
N ALA A 135 0.64 -6.24 2.89
CA ALA A 135 0.05 -6.99 4.00
C ALA A 135 -1.48 -6.93 3.99
N ASN A 136 -2.06 -5.81 3.55
CA ASN A 136 -3.50 -5.68 3.38
C ASN A 136 -3.98 -6.15 2.00
N ASP A 137 -3.22 -5.91 0.93
CA ASP A 137 -3.60 -6.35 -0.43
C ASP A 137 -3.82 -7.87 -0.50
N TRP A 138 -3.06 -8.67 0.25
CA TRP A 138 -3.27 -10.13 0.36
C TRP A 138 -4.66 -10.54 0.90
N LYS A 139 -5.40 -9.63 1.54
CA LYS A 139 -6.78 -9.89 1.96
C LYS A 139 -7.77 -9.77 0.80
N THR A 140 -7.44 -9.02 -0.24
CA THR A 140 -8.31 -8.80 -1.40
C THR A 140 -7.92 -9.79 -2.50
N PRO A 141 -8.79 -10.78 -2.84
CA PRO A 141 -8.45 -11.83 -3.79
C PRO A 141 -7.96 -11.30 -5.14
N THR A 142 -8.63 -10.27 -5.64
CA THR A 142 -8.44 -9.75 -7.00
C THR A 142 -7.27 -8.80 -7.18
N LEU A 143 -6.58 -8.39 -6.11
CA LEU A 143 -5.40 -7.55 -6.23
C LEU A 143 -4.19 -8.37 -6.69
N LYS A 144 -3.55 -7.91 -7.76
CA LYS A 144 -2.30 -8.49 -8.27
C LYS A 144 -1.13 -7.79 -7.58
N VAL A 145 -0.26 -8.56 -6.93
CA VAL A 145 1.00 -8.07 -6.39
C VAL A 145 2.11 -8.46 -7.36
N ILE A 146 2.73 -7.47 -7.99
CA ILE A 146 3.81 -7.71 -8.95
C ILE A 146 5.14 -7.31 -8.30
N GLN A 147 6.04 -8.28 -8.19
CA GLN A 147 7.39 -8.10 -7.68
C GLN A 147 8.40 -8.43 -8.77
N THR A 148 9.33 -7.52 -9.03
CA THR A 148 10.47 -7.81 -9.92
C THR A 148 11.63 -8.36 -9.11
N ASP A 149 12.13 -9.55 -9.45
CA ASP A 149 13.29 -10.12 -8.78
C ASP A 149 14.60 -9.40 -9.13
N GLU A 150 15.69 -9.85 -8.52
CA GLU A 150 17.04 -9.34 -8.74
C GLU A 150 17.57 -9.50 -10.18
N ASN A 151 16.96 -10.42 -10.95
CA ASN A 151 17.29 -10.71 -12.34
C ASN A 151 16.39 -9.96 -13.33
N GLY A 152 15.45 -9.13 -12.85
CA GLY A 152 14.50 -8.40 -13.67
C GLY A 152 13.26 -9.23 -14.08
N GLN A 153 13.12 -10.47 -13.60
CA GLN A 153 11.94 -11.28 -13.84
C GLN A 153 10.79 -10.82 -12.94
N SER A 154 9.63 -10.57 -13.54
CA SER A 154 8.44 -10.16 -12.79
C SER A 154 7.66 -11.38 -12.32
N ARG A 155 7.52 -11.55 -11.02
CA ARG A 155 6.61 -12.49 -10.38
C ARG A 155 5.30 -11.79 -10.08
N THR A 156 4.20 -12.33 -10.57
CA THR A 156 2.85 -11.87 -10.25
C THR A 156 2.24 -12.85 -9.27
N ASP A 157 1.97 -12.39 -8.06
CA ASP A 157 1.21 -13.14 -7.06
C ASP A 157 -0.21 -12.57 -7.03
N GLN A 158 -1.22 -13.41 -7.23
CA GLN A 158 -2.64 -13.08 -7.08
C GLN A 158 -3.30 -14.20 -6.28
N ARG A 159 -4.27 -13.86 -5.44
CA ARG A 159 -5.06 -14.86 -4.71
C ARG A 159 -6.29 -15.20 -5.57
N ASP A 160 -6.35 -16.41 -6.11
CA ASP A 160 -7.43 -16.79 -7.02
C ASP A 160 -8.82 -16.58 -6.39
N ASP A 161 -9.70 -15.94 -7.17
CA ASP A 161 -11.07 -15.64 -6.78
C ASP A 161 -11.85 -16.95 -6.66
N GLN A 162 -12.57 -17.14 -5.56
CA GLN A 162 -13.27 -18.38 -5.28
C GLN A 162 -14.43 -18.55 -6.27
N SER A 163 -14.21 -19.31 -7.34
CA SER A 163 -15.30 -20.00 -8.03
C SER A 163 -14.97 -21.38 -8.59
N ILE A 164 -13.70 -21.81 -8.80
CA ILE A 164 -13.43 -23.15 -9.37
C ILE A 164 -12.22 -23.91 -8.76
N VAL A 165 -11.41 -23.36 -7.86
CA VAL A 165 -10.20 -24.05 -7.36
C VAL A 165 -10.47 -24.77 -6.04
N THR A 166 -10.21 -26.08 -5.99
CA THR A 166 -10.28 -26.91 -4.77
C THR A 166 -9.36 -26.33 -3.67
N GLU A 167 -9.76 -26.42 -2.40
CA GLU A 167 -9.06 -25.83 -1.23
C GLU A 167 -7.54 -26.15 -1.14
N ASN A 168 -7.06 -27.15 -1.88
CA ASN A 168 -5.67 -27.60 -1.88
C ASN A 168 -4.72 -26.81 -2.80
N GLU A 169 -5.23 -26.00 -3.73
CA GLU A 169 -4.39 -25.24 -4.70
C GLU A 169 -4.32 -23.72 -4.42
N GLN A 170 -5.06 -23.19 -3.43
CA GLN A 170 -4.97 -21.78 -3.08
C GLN A 170 -3.57 -21.41 -2.59
N MET A 171 -2.92 -20.49 -3.30
CA MET A 171 -1.60 -19.97 -2.94
C MET A 171 -1.67 -19.28 -1.58
N LYS A 172 -1.12 -19.93 -0.55
CA LYS A 172 -1.05 -19.34 0.80
C LYS A 172 -0.05 -18.19 0.78
N PRO A 173 -0.37 -17.04 1.40
CA PRO A 173 0.58 -15.93 1.50
C PRO A 173 1.89 -16.40 2.14
N PRO A 174 3.04 -15.80 1.78
CA PRO A 174 4.34 -16.13 2.37
C PRO A 174 4.28 -16.17 3.89
N LEU A 175 5.06 -17.06 4.53
CA LEU A 175 5.04 -17.22 5.99
C LEU A 175 5.22 -15.89 6.73
N ILE A 176 6.14 -15.04 6.25
CA ILE A 176 6.39 -13.72 6.82
C ILE A 176 5.16 -12.81 6.76
N VAL A 177 4.40 -12.85 5.66
CA VAL A 177 3.16 -12.09 5.50
C VAL A 177 2.10 -12.59 6.47
N ARG A 178 1.98 -13.91 6.63
CA ARG A 178 1.02 -14.52 7.59
C ARG A 178 1.35 -14.13 9.03
N ILE A 179 2.62 -14.18 9.41
CA ILE A 179 3.09 -13.74 10.73
C ILE A 179 2.76 -12.27 10.96
N LEU A 180 3.05 -11.42 9.96
CA LEU A 180 2.80 -9.99 10.05
C LEU A 180 1.31 -9.65 10.10
N GLN A 181 0.48 -10.32 9.31
CA GLN A 181 -0.98 -10.19 9.36
C GLN A 181 -1.55 -10.61 10.73
N TRP A 182 -1.09 -11.74 11.26
CA TRP A 182 -1.45 -12.21 12.61
C TRP A 182 -1.04 -11.18 13.67
N TYR A 183 0.19 -10.66 13.57
CA TYR A 183 0.70 -9.66 14.50
C TYR A 183 -0.12 -8.37 14.46
N ILE A 184 -0.37 -7.83 13.26
CA ILE A 184 -1.15 -6.60 13.07
C ILE A 184 -2.57 -6.77 13.61
N TYR A 185 -3.20 -7.91 13.39
CA TYR A 185 -4.52 -8.19 13.94
C TYR A 185 -4.55 -8.03 15.46
N TRP A 186 -3.64 -8.72 16.17
CA TRP A 186 -3.57 -8.66 17.63
C TRP A 186 -3.08 -7.30 18.15
N PHE A 187 -2.17 -6.66 17.41
CA PHE A 187 -1.74 -5.29 17.69
C PHE A 187 -2.93 -4.33 17.67
N LEU A 188 -3.80 -4.39 16.66
CA LEU A 188 -4.98 -3.51 16.57
C LEU A 188 -5.95 -3.76 17.74
N GLN A 189 -6.09 -5.02 18.18
CA GLN A 189 -6.85 -5.33 19.38
C GLN A 189 -6.23 -4.70 20.64
N CYS A 190 -4.90 -4.68 20.77
CA CYS A 190 -4.20 -3.98 21.86
C CYS A 190 -4.35 -2.45 21.73
N ALA A 191 -4.26 -1.91 20.53
CA ALA A 191 -4.36 -0.47 20.25
C ALA A 191 -5.72 0.10 20.66
N ASN A 192 -6.81 -0.65 20.44
CA ASN A 192 -8.15 -0.27 20.87
C ASN A 192 -8.28 -0.07 22.40
N GLN A 193 -7.32 -0.57 23.18
CA GLN A 193 -7.28 -0.45 24.65
C GLN A 193 -6.12 0.42 25.14
N SER A 194 -5.29 0.98 24.26
CA SER A 194 -4.10 1.74 24.62
C SER A 194 -3.93 2.94 23.69
N GLY A 195 -4.04 4.14 24.27
CA GLY A 195 -3.83 5.40 23.54
C GLY A 195 -2.44 5.48 22.88
N GLN A 196 -1.39 5.03 23.56
CA GLN A 196 -0.03 5.05 23.00
C GLN A 196 0.10 4.17 21.74
N LEU A 197 -0.41 2.94 21.78
CA LEU A 197 -0.34 2.02 20.63
C LEU A 197 -1.21 2.52 19.47
N SER A 198 -2.34 3.19 19.77
CA SER A 198 -3.16 3.87 18.77
C SER A 198 -2.44 5.03 18.10
N VAL A 199 -1.71 5.85 18.87
CA VAL A 199 -0.87 6.92 18.32
C VAL A 199 0.26 6.34 17.48
N ASP A 200 0.94 5.29 17.96
CA ASP A 200 2.04 4.66 17.24
C ASP A 200 1.60 4.14 15.85
N ILE A 201 0.46 3.44 15.77
CA ILE A 201 -0.06 2.96 14.47
C ILE A 201 -0.52 4.12 13.57
N MET A 202 -1.13 5.16 14.14
CA MET A 202 -1.50 6.35 13.36
C MET A 202 -0.27 7.07 12.80
N CYS A 203 0.80 7.20 13.59
CA CYS A 203 2.06 7.76 13.11
C CYS A 203 2.70 6.91 12.01
N VAL A 204 2.61 5.58 12.09
CA VAL A 204 3.13 4.68 11.05
C VAL A 204 2.30 4.75 9.77
N ILE A 205 0.97 4.73 9.87
CA ILE A 205 0.07 4.86 8.71
C ILE A 205 0.33 6.18 7.97
N ASN A 206 0.57 7.26 8.73
CA ASN A 206 0.91 8.57 8.18
C ASN A 206 2.40 8.74 7.84
N GLN A 207 3.20 7.66 7.90
CA GLN A 207 4.63 7.65 7.59
C GLN A 207 5.47 8.67 8.38
N LEU A 208 5.00 9.07 9.55
CA LEU A 208 5.73 9.92 10.49
C LEU A 208 6.84 9.11 11.19
N ASN A 209 6.57 7.84 11.44
CA ASN A 209 7.49 6.89 12.05
C ASN A 209 7.63 5.65 11.17
N SER A 210 8.79 4.99 11.28
CA SER A 210 9.04 3.72 10.60
C SER A 210 8.13 2.61 11.18
N PRO A 211 7.61 1.68 10.35
CA PRO A 211 6.75 0.58 10.82
C PRO A 211 7.40 -0.30 11.90
N PHE A 212 8.74 -0.32 11.99
CA PHE A 212 9.46 -1.07 13.03
C PHE A 212 9.16 -0.58 14.45
N ILE A 213 8.63 0.64 14.64
CA ILE A 213 8.21 1.13 15.96
C ILE A 213 7.11 0.25 16.57
N LEU A 214 6.29 -0.39 15.74
CA LEU A 214 5.23 -1.30 16.17
C LEU A 214 5.80 -2.60 16.73
N LEU A 215 6.98 -3.00 16.26
CA LEU A 215 7.64 -4.26 16.59
C LEU A 215 8.59 -4.18 17.79
N LYS A 216 8.51 -3.11 18.60
CA LYS A 216 9.29 -2.98 19.83
C LYS A 216 9.08 -4.19 20.76
N PRO A 217 10.12 -4.69 21.47
CA PRO A 217 10.00 -5.88 22.31
C PRO A 217 8.87 -5.82 23.34
N THR A 218 8.66 -4.65 23.96
CA THR A 218 7.59 -4.40 24.93
C THR A 218 6.20 -4.52 24.30
N THR A 219 6.05 -4.02 23.07
CA THR A 219 4.79 -4.10 22.32
C THR A 219 4.54 -5.53 21.85
N LEU A 220 5.58 -6.20 21.35
CA LEU A 220 5.52 -7.59 20.92
C LEU A 220 5.10 -8.51 22.06
N LEU A 221 5.68 -8.36 23.25
CA LEU A 221 5.26 -9.09 24.44
C LEU A 221 3.78 -8.86 24.77
N LYS A 222 3.29 -7.61 24.75
CA LYS A 222 1.88 -7.30 24.99
C LYS A 222 0.95 -7.98 23.98
N VAL A 223 1.32 -7.94 22.70
CA VAL A 223 0.56 -8.56 21.61
C VAL A 223 0.52 -10.08 21.78
N CYS A 224 1.66 -10.73 22.03
CA CYS A 224 1.74 -12.16 22.27
C CYS A 224 0.95 -12.59 23.52
N CYS A 225 1.08 -11.87 24.64
CA CYS A 225 0.31 -12.15 25.85
C CYS A 225 -1.20 -12.02 25.62
N LYS A 226 -1.65 -11.02 24.83
CA LYS A 226 -3.07 -10.87 24.50
C LYS A 226 -3.56 -12.02 23.62
N ALA A 227 -2.77 -12.42 22.62
CA ALA A 227 -3.11 -13.54 21.74
C ALA A 227 -3.21 -14.86 22.52
N LEU A 228 -2.26 -15.12 23.42
CA LEU A 228 -2.23 -16.35 24.23
C LEU A 228 -3.33 -16.43 25.30
N ARG A 229 -3.91 -15.30 25.73
CA ARG A 229 -5.02 -15.29 26.70
C ARG A 229 -6.40 -15.58 26.10
N LYS A 230 -6.52 -15.55 24.77
CA LYS A 230 -7.79 -15.71 24.07
C LYS A 230 -7.88 -17.06 23.32
N ASN A 231 -6.77 -17.80 23.25
CA ASN A 231 -6.69 -19.21 22.85
C ASN A 231 -6.75 -20.09 24.09
#